data_AF-A0A7S2JJW2-F1
#
_entry.id   AF-A0A7S2JJW2-F1
#
_cell.length_a   1.000
_cell.length_b   1.000
_cell.length_c   1.000
_cell.angle_alpha   90.00
_cell.angle_beta   90.00
_cell.angle_gamma   90.00
#
_symmetry.space_group_name_H-M   'P 1'
#
loop_
_entity.id
_entity.type
_entity.pdbx_description
1 polymer ?
#
loop_
_entity_poly.entity_id
_entity_poly.type
_entity_poly.pdbx_seq_one_letter_code
_entity_poly.pdbx_strand_id
1 'polypeptide(L)'
;GKTTLRSVLGDAVDYYFVLGRTGDEAIAAYRDISGAAPLYARWVYGFWQCKEHYDTQQHLLQAAEGFRNRSIPLDAIVQDWLYWGDLGWGPQWDHKLYPDPAGMVKQLQAMGLHFMVSTWSRFDKKTTFHRRLAAGGLLLGGTEWHDAWNPRAQDMFYDFANEAH
;
A
#
# COMPACT_ATOMS: atom_id res chain seq x y z
N GLY A 1 32.82 -17.23 -20.25
CA GLY A 1 32.41 -16.84 -18.89
C GLY A 1 31.39 -17.83 -18.35
N LYS A 2 31.28 -17.99 -17.03
CA LYS A 2 30.29 -18.87 -16.39
C LYS A 2 29.27 -18.00 -15.64
N THR A 3 28.00 -18.11 -15.99
CA THR A 3 26.89 -17.53 -15.22
C THR A 3 26.27 -18.64 -14.37
N THR A 4 25.89 -18.35 -13.12
CA THR A 4 25.31 -19.35 -12.21
C THR A 4 24.22 -18.71 -11.37
N LEU A 5 23.03 -19.31 -11.41
CA LEU A 5 21.90 -18.99 -10.54
C LEU A 5 21.78 -20.07 -9.47
N ARG A 6 21.40 -19.69 -8.23
CA ARG A 6 21.26 -20.63 -7.10
C ARG A 6 20.08 -20.21 -6.23
N SER A 7 19.35 -21.20 -5.73
CA SER A 7 18.28 -21.04 -4.73
C SER A 7 18.61 -21.91 -3.51
N VAL A 8 18.21 -21.45 -2.31
CA VAL A 8 18.47 -22.17 -1.05
C VAL A 8 17.58 -23.40 -0.90
N LEU A 9 16.34 -23.32 -1.42
CA LEU A 9 15.32 -24.36 -1.35
C LEU A 9 14.53 -24.35 -2.67
N GLY A 10 14.10 -25.53 -3.12
CA GLY A 10 13.24 -25.73 -4.27
C GLY A 10 13.21 -27.20 -4.69
N ASP A 11 12.07 -27.68 -5.17
CA ASP A 11 11.91 -29.07 -5.60
C ASP A 11 12.51 -29.31 -7.01
N ALA A 12 12.65 -28.24 -7.79
CA ALA A 12 13.21 -28.27 -9.13
C ALA A 12 13.85 -26.91 -9.50
N VAL A 13 14.68 -26.94 -10.54
CA VAL A 13 15.13 -25.73 -11.23
C VAL A 13 14.11 -25.42 -12.32
N ASP A 14 13.40 -24.31 -12.19
CA ASP A 14 12.46 -23.80 -13.20
C ASP A 14 12.93 -22.42 -13.70
N TYR A 15 13.08 -22.27 -15.02
CA TYR A 15 13.56 -21.03 -15.63
C TYR A 15 13.03 -20.86 -17.05
N TYR A 16 12.90 -19.59 -17.45
CA TYR A 16 12.48 -19.18 -18.78
C TYR A 16 13.64 -18.49 -19.48
N PHE A 17 14.00 -18.97 -20.67
CA PHE A 17 14.96 -18.27 -21.53
C PHE A 17 14.20 -17.40 -22.52
N VAL A 18 14.41 -16.10 -22.44
CA VAL A 18 13.75 -15.10 -23.29
C VAL A 18 14.80 -14.45 -24.18
N LEU A 19 14.56 -14.46 -25.49
CA LEU A 19 15.45 -13.86 -26.50
C LEU A 19 14.72 -12.74 -27.24
N GLY A 20 15.29 -11.54 -27.21
CA GLY A 20 14.90 -10.41 -28.05
C GLY A 20 16.09 -9.89 -28.82
N ARG A 21 15.87 -9.40 -30.05
CA ARG A 21 16.90 -8.75 -30.87
C ARG A 21 17.23 -7.36 -30.32
N THR A 22 16.30 -6.78 -29.55
CA THR A 22 16.44 -5.52 -28.82
C THR A 22 16.05 -5.71 -27.34
N GLY A 23 16.37 -4.73 -26.50
CA GLY A 23 15.92 -4.71 -25.11
C GLY A 23 14.40 -4.70 -24.98
N ASP A 24 13.70 -3.94 -25.84
CA ASP A 24 12.24 -3.87 -25.83
C ASP A 24 11.59 -5.21 -26.20
N GLU A 25 12.15 -5.93 -27.17
CA GLU A 25 11.68 -7.28 -27.52
C GLU A 25 11.87 -8.27 -26.36
N ALA A 26 13.00 -8.18 -25.65
CA ALA A 26 13.25 -9.05 -24.49
C ALA A 26 12.27 -8.75 -23.34
N ILE A 27 11.97 -7.47 -23.08
CA ILE A 27 10.97 -7.09 -22.09
C ILE A 27 9.56 -7.49 -22.53
N ALA A 28 9.21 -7.36 -23.81
CA ALA A 28 7.91 -7.79 -24.33
C ALA A 28 7.68 -9.28 -24.08
N ALA A 29 8.65 -10.13 -24.44
CA ALA A 29 8.55 -11.57 -24.22
C ALA A 29 8.60 -11.97 -22.73
N TYR A 30 9.23 -11.17 -21.85
CA TYR A 30 9.09 -11.34 -20.40
C TYR A 30 7.63 -11.10 -19.94
N ARG A 31 6.96 -10.09 -20.50
CA ARG A 31 5.56 -9.76 -20.15
C ARG A 31 4.55 -10.77 -20.68
N ASP A 32 4.86 -11.50 -21.74
CA ASP A 32 4.03 -12.62 -22.19
C ASP A 32 3.95 -13.74 -21.14
N ILE A 33 4.98 -13.87 -20.30
CA ILE A 33 5.06 -14.90 -19.25
C ILE A 33 4.56 -14.36 -17.91
N SER A 34 4.96 -13.15 -17.53
CA SER A 34 4.66 -12.57 -16.20
C SER A 34 3.35 -11.78 -16.13
N GLY A 35 2.69 -11.57 -17.28
CA GLY A 35 1.52 -10.69 -17.41
C GLY A 35 1.89 -9.29 -17.92
N ALA A 36 0.91 -8.67 -18.59
CA ALA A 36 1.04 -7.32 -19.13
C ALA A 36 1.13 -6.27 -18.02
N ALA A 37 1.89 -5.19 -18.28
CA ALA A 37 1.86 -4.03 -17.41
C ALA A 37 0.53 -3.28 -17.59
N PRO A 38 -0.30 -3.12 -16.54
CA PRO A 38 -1.53 -2.37 -16.66
C PRO A 38 -1.23 -0.88 -16.88
N LEU A 39 -2.14 -0.19 -17.57
CA LEU A 39 -2.12 1.26 -17.62
C LEU A 39 -2.69 1.82 -16.32
N TYR A 40 -1.92 2.63 -15.61
CA TYR A 40 -2.41 3.31 -14.41
C TYR A 40 -3.28 4.52 -14.76
N ALA A 41 -4.11 4.94 -13.81
CA ALA A 41 -4.85 6.19 -13.94
C ALA A 41 -3.88 7.36 -14.15
N ARG A 42 -4.26 8.33 -14.99
CA ARG A 42 -3.38 9.42 -15.44
C ARG A 42 -2.69 10.18 -14.31
N TRP A 43 -3.40 10.43 -13.21
CA TRP A 43 -2.90 11.17 -12.05
C TRP A 43 -1.72 10.49 -11.36
N VAL A 44 -1.54 9.16 -11.52
CA VAL A 44 -0.42 8.41 -10.94
C VAL A 44 0.92 8.91 -11.49
N TYR A 45 0.94 9.41 -12.73
CA TYR A 45 2.13 9.99 -13.37
C TYR A 45 2.37 11.46 -13.01
N GLY A 46 1.49 12.05 -12.20
CA GLY A 46 1.59 13.41 -11.71
C GLY A 46 2.57 13.58 -10.55
N PHE A 47 2.53 14.74 -9.88
CA PHE A 47 3.37 14.98 -8.71
C PHE A 47 2.71 14.44 -7.44
N TRP A 48 3.50 13.73 -6.62
CA TRP A 48 3.08 13.15 -5.34
C TRP A 48 3.79 13.82 -4.17
N GLN A 49 3.03 14.27 -3.17
CA GLN A 49 3.57 14.78 -1.93
C GLN A 49 3.45 13.72 -0.83
N CYS A 50 4.58 13.36 -0.23
CA CYS A 50 4.67 12.42 0.88
C CYS A 50 5.62 12.96 1.95
N LYS A 51 5.42 12.52 3.20
CA LYS A 51 6.29 12.77 4.33
C LYS A 51 6.13 11.61 5.31
N GLU A 52 7.19 11.29 6.04
CA GLU A 52 7.13 10.48 7.26
C GLU A 52 7.08 11.44 8.47
N HIS A 53 5.95 11.58 9.15
CA HIS A 53 4.59 11.41 8.66
C HIS A 53 3.82 12.75 8.81
N TYR A 54 2.59 12.83 8.33
CA TYR A 54 1.67 13.88 8.78
C TYR A 54 1.07 13.44 10.10
N ASP A 55 1.21 14.23 11.17
CA ASP A 55 0.80 13.83 12.52
C ASP A 55 -0.71 13.93 12.76
N THR A 56 -1.40 14.77 11.98
CA THR A 56 -2.84 15.05 12.14
C THR A 56 -3.51 15.35 10.81
N GLN A 57 -4.83 15.22 10.77
CA GLN A 57 -5.66 15.63 9.64
C GLN A 57 -5.40 17.09 9.24
N GLN A 58 -5.28 18.01 10.21
CA GLN A 58 -5.05 19.42 9.92
C GLN A 58 -3.68 19.67 9.29
N HIS A 59 -2.64 18.98 9.77
CA HIS A 59 -1.29 19.09 9.21
C HIS A 59 -1.26 18.63 7.74
N LEU A 60 -1.94 17.52 7.42
CA LEU A 60 -2.06 17.02 6.05
C LEU A 60 -2.81 18.01 5.14
N LEU A 61 -3.96 18.52 5.59
CA LEU A 61 -4.76 19.48 4.83
C LEU A 61 -4.00 20.79 4.59
N GLN A 62 -3.30 21.31 5.59
CA GLN A 62 -2.47 22.51 5.45
C GLN A 62 -1.35 22.34 4.42
N ALA A 63 -0.75 21.14 4.33
CA ALA A 63 0.22 20.84 3.30
C ALA A 63 -0.42 20.91 1.91
N ALA A 64 -1.56 20.25 1.70
CA ALA A 64 -2.31 20.27 0.45
C ALA A 64 -2.75 21.68 0.03
N GLU A 65 -3.33 22.44 0.95
CA GLU A 65 -3.69 23.85 0.75
C GLU A 65 -2.46 24.70 0.42
N GLY A 66 -1.32 24.42 1.03
CA GLY A 66 -0.06 25.09 0.76
C GLY A 66 0.40 24.97 -0.69
N PHE A 67 0.16 23.82 -1.35
CA PHE A 67 0.42 23.65 -2.78
C PHE A 67 -0.55 24.49 -3.62
N ARG A 68 -1.84 24.45 -3.29
CA ARG A 68 -2.89 25.18 -4.01
C ARG A 68 -2.70 26.70 -3.91
N ASN A 69 -2.42 27.21 -2.72
CA ASN A 69 -2.19 28.63 -2.47
C ASN A 69 -0.96 29.19 -3.22
N ARG A 70 0.01 28.33 -3.54
CA ARG A 70 1.24 28.70 -4.27
C ARG A 70 1.15 28.37 -5.76
N SER A 71 0.00 27.89 -6.25
CA SER A 71 -0.18 27.44 -7.63
C SER A 71 0.85 26.38 -8.07
N ILE A 72 1.26 25.51 -7.14
CA ILE A 72 2.17 24.40 -7.44
C ILE A 72 1.32 23.17 -7.77
N PRO A 73 1.50 22.55 -8.96
CA PRO A 73 0.78 21.33 -9.33
C PRO A 73 1.02 20.19 -8.34
N LEU A 74 -0.05 19.49 -7.99
CA LEU A 74 -0.03 18.31 -7.12
C LEU A 74 -1.22 17.44 -7.51
N ASP A 75 -0.97 16.15 -7.71
CA ASP A 75 -1.98 15.16 -8.11
C ASP A 75 -2.39 14.25 -6.96
N ALA A 76 -1.46 13.94 -6.05
CA ALA A 76 -1.71 13.05 -4.92
C ALA A 76 -0.95 13.45 -3.65
N ILE A 77 -1.55 13.18 -2.48
CA ILE A 77 -0.92 13.32 -1.17
C ILE A 77 -1.01 12.01 -0.39
N VAL A 78 0.02 11.71 0.39
CA VAL A 78 0.18 10.43 1.09
C VAL A 78 0.15 10.63 2.61
N GLN A 79 -0.73 9.90 3.29
CA GLN A 79 -0.63 9.66 4.73
C GLN A 79 0.25 8.44 4.98
N ASP A 80 1.39 8.64 5.63
CA ASP A 80 2.25 7.54 6.07
C ASP A 80 1.74 6.91 7.39
N TRP A 81 2.50 5.98 7.98
CA TRP A 81 2.19 5.23 9.19
C TRP A 81 1.86 6.10 10.43
N LEU A 82 1.41 5.44 11.50
CA LEU A 82 1.13 6.00 12.84
C LEU A 82 -0.14 6.86 12.99
N TYR A 83 -0.99 6.97 11.96
CA TYR A 83 -2.31 7.62 12.07
C TYR A 83 -3.30 6.91 13.01
N TRP A 84 -3.00 5.67 13.41
CA TRP A 84 -3.73 4.89 14.40
C TRP A 84 -3.41 5.27 15.86
N GLY A 85 -2.38 6.11 16.09
CA GLY A 85 -2.02 6.61 17.41
C GLY A 85 -1.92 5.52 18.48
N ASP A 86 -2.55 5.75 19.63
CA ASP A 86 -2.51 4.82 20.77
C ASP A 86 -3.43 3.60 20.61
N LEU A 87 -4.25 3.54 19.55
CA LEU A 87 -5.14 2.40 19.27
C LEU A 87 -4.35 1.13 18.91
N GLY A 88 -3.08 1.26 18.56
CA GLY A 88 -2.17 0.17 18.17
C GLY A 88 -2.07 0.00 16.67
N TRP A 89 -1.03 -0.69 16.23
CA TRP A 89 -0.75 -0.88 14.81
C TRP A 89 -1.91 -1.59 14.10
N GLY A 90 -2.51 -0.91 13.12
CA GLY A 90 -3.58 -1.42 12.27
C GLY A 90 -4.13 -0.31 11.37
N PRO A 91 -5.16 -0.58 10.56
CA PRO A 91 -5.69 0.35 9.56
C PRO A 91 -6.65 1.37 10.16
N GLN A 92 -6.98 1.28 11.45
CA GLN A 92 -7.94 2.16 12.11
C GLN A 92 -7.38 3.58 12.33
N TRP A 93 -8.25 4.58 12.22
CA TRP A 93 -7.90 5.97 12.52
C TRP A 93 -8.04 6.30 14.00
N ASP A 94 -7.04 6.96 14.57
CA ASP A 94 -7.22 7.65 15.85
C ASP A 94 -7.97 8.97 15.62
N HIS A 95 -9.25 8.99 15.98
CA HIS A 95 -10.10 10.18 15.82
C HIS A 95 -9.70 11.37 16.69
N LYS A 96 -8.71 11.24 17.59
CA LYS A 96 -8.08 12.39 18.25
C LYS A 96 -7.12 13.13 17.32
N LEU A 97 -6.46 12.41 16.40
CA LEU A 97 -5.50 12.93 15.43
C LEU A 97 -6.18 13.24 14.08
N TYR A 98 -7.13 12.38 13.70
CA TYR A 98 -7.92 12.44 12.47
C TYR A 98 -9.41 12.42 12.79
N PRO A 99 -9.97 13.55 13.26
CA PRO A 99 -11.37 13.59 13.71
C PRO A 99 -12.38 13.20 12.63
N ASP A 100 -12.10 13.47 11.36
CA ASP A 100 -12.98 13.13 10.23
C ASP A 100 -12.16 12.74 8.98
N PRO A 101 -11.63 11.50 8.92
CA PRO A 101 -10.84 11.02 7.79
C PRO A 101 -11.62 11.05 6.47
N ALA A 102 -12.90 10.72 6.51
CA ALA A 102 -13.77 10.76 5.33
C ALA A 102 -13.97 12.20 4.82
N GLY A 103 -14.17 13.15 5.74
CA GLY A 103 -14.22 14.58 5.40
C GLY A 103 -12.89 15.12 4.90
N MET A 104 -11.75 14.66 5.44
CA MET A 104 -10.42 14.98 4.93
C MET A 104 -10.27 14.56 3.48
N VAL A 105 -10.61 13.31 3.14
CA VAL A 105 -10.56 12.81 1.76
C VAL A 105 -11.47 13.61 0.83
N LYS A 106 -12.69 13.96 1.27
CA LYS A 106 -13.61 14.83 0.50
C LYS A 106 -13.01 16.22 0.23
N GLN A 107 -12.34 16.81 1.21
CA GLN A 107 -11.68 18.11 1.04
C GLN A 107 -10.52 18.02 0.03
N LEU A 108 -9.70 16.96 0.12
CA LEU A 108 -8.63 16.70 -0.86
C LEU A 108 -9.20 16.53 -2.28
N GLN A 109 -10.27 15.74 -2.42
CA GLN A 109 -10.95 15.56 -3.71
C GLN A 109 -11.51 16.87 -4.26
N ALA A 110 -12.07 17.75 -3.41
CA ALA A 110 -12.52 19.07 -3.80
C ALA A 110 -11.37 19.98 -4.29
N MET A 111 -10.14 19.73 -3.83
CA MET A 111 -8.91 20.37 -4.34
C MET A 111 -8.36 19.68 -5.62
N GLY A 112 -9.04 18.65 -6.14
CA GLY A 112 -8.59 17.85 -7.28
C GLY A 112 -7.41 16.93 -6.94
N LEU A 113 -7.28 16.49 -5.69
CA LEU A 113 -6.21 15.62 -5.22
C LEU A 113 -6.69 14.18 -5.00
N HIS A 114 -5.80 13.24 -5.24
CA HIS A 114 -5.93 11.84 -4.85
C HIS A 114 -5.25 11.61 -3.50
N PHE A 115 -5.75 10.65 -2.74
CA PHE A 115 -5.25 10.33 -1.41
C PHE A 115 -4.76 8.89 -1.38
N MET A 116 -3.61 8.66 -0.77
CA MET A 116 -3.07 7.33 -0.48
C MET A 116 -2.73 7.22 1.01
N VAL A 117 -3.00 6.08 1.62
CA VAL A 117 -2.70 5.83 3.04
C VAL A 117 -1.91 4.53 3.21
N SER A 118 -0.95 4.56 4.12
CA SER A 118 -0.13 3.41 4.51
C SER A 118 -0.99 2.35 5.22
N THR A 119 -0.94 1.11 4.73
CA THR A 119 -1.61 -0.02 5.39
C THR A 119 -0.66 -1.20 5.43
N TRP A 120 -0.30 -1.61 6.64
CA TRP A 120 0.67 -2.69 6.86
C TRP A 120 -0.03 -3.99 7.14
N SER A 121 0.63 -5.10 6.83
CA SER A 121 0.17 -6.46 7.09
C SER A 121 0.34 -6.92 8.54
N ARG A 122 0.84 -6.05 9.44
CA ARG A 122 1.03 -6.29 10.87
C ARG A 122 -0.08 -5.64 11.68
N PHE A 123 -0.61 -6.39 12.66
CA PHE A 123 -1.64 -5.89 13.58
C PHE A 123 -1.24 -6.15 15.03
N ASP A 124 -1.29 -5.13 15.89
CA ASP A 124 -1.00 -5.32 17.32
C ASP A 124 -2.06 -6.22 17.97
N LYS A 125 -1.64 -7.10 18.89
CA LYS A 125 -2.52 -8.07 19.60
C LYS A 125 -3.79 -7.49 20.22
N LYS A 126 -3.76 -6.22 20.63
CA LYS A 126 -4.90 -5.52 21.25
C LYS A 126 -5.99 -5.13 20.25
N THR A 127 -5.67 -5.07 18.96
CA THR A 127 -6.61 -4.67 17.91
C THR A 127 -7.66 -5.76 17.66
N THR A 128 -8.83 -5.35 17.18
CA THR A 128 -9.88 -6.27 16.71
C THR A 128 -9.40 -7.09 15.50
N PHE A 129 -8.60 -6.49 14.63
CA PHE A 129 -8.02 -7.10 13.44
C PHE A 129 -7.14 -8.31 13.77
N HIS A 130 -6.17 -8.14 14.67
CA HIS A 130 -5.32 -9.24 15.11
C HIS A 130 -6.16 -10.38 15.73
N ARG A 131 -7.11 -10.07 16.60
CA ARG A 131 -7.95 -11.09 17.25
C ARG A 131 -8.78 -11.90 16.25
N ARG A 132 -9.32 -11.26 15.20
CA ARG A 132 -10.05 -11.93 14.11
C ARG A 132 -9.13 -12.86 13.31
N LEU A 133 -7.93 -12.39 12.94
CA LEU A 133 -6.93 -13.20 12.22
C LEU A 133 -6.48 -14.40 13.06
N ALA A 134 -6.18 -14.18 14.34
CA ALA A 134 -5.74 -15.21 15.26
C ALA A 134 -6.81 -16.30 15.46
N ALA A 135 -8.07 -15.90 15.66
CA ALA A 135 -9.19 -16.84 15.81
C ALA A 135 -9.41 -17.72 14.57
N GLY A 136 -9.10 -17.19 13.37
CA GLY A 136 -9.18 -17.93 12.12
C GLY A 136 -7.96 -18.77 11.76
N GLY A 137 -6.87 -18.70 12.54
CA GLY A 137 -5.59 -19.29 12.16
C GLY A 137 -4.97 -18.64 10.90
N LEU A 138 -5.23 -17.35 10.70
CA LEU A 138 -4.88 -16.58 9.49
C LEU A 138 -3.63 -15.69 9.68
N LEU A 139 -2.83 -15.97 10.71
CA LEU A 139 -1.56 -15.30 10.98
C LEU A 139 -0.40 -16.19 10.54
N LEU A 140 0.64 -15.58 9.98
CA LEU A 140 1.84 -16.31 9.56
C LEU A 140 2.58 -16.84 10.79
N GLY A 141 2.58 -18.16 11.00
CA GLY A 141 3.48 -18.84 11.95
C GLY A 141 3.47 -18.29 13.39
N GLY A 142 2.31 -17.91 13.93
CA GLY A 142 2.19 -17.36 15.30
C GLY A 142 2.76 -15.94 15.48
N THR A 143 3.11 -15.27 14.38
CA THR A 143 3.51 -13.86 14.36
C THR A 143 2.29 -12.92 14.38
N GLU A 144 2.52 -11.61 14.36
CA GLU A 144 1.49 -10.58 14.24
C GLU A 144 1.18 -10.18 12.79
N TRP A 145 1.79 -10.88 11.81
CA TRP A 145 1.60 -10.63 10.39
C TRP A 145 0.49 -11.53 9.84
N HIS A 146 -0.41 -10.98 9.01
CA HIS A 146 -1.38 -11.82 8.30
C HIS A 146 -0.63 -12.78 7.36
N ASP A 147 -1.19 -13.97 7.17
CA ASP A 147 -0.63 -14.95 6.26
C ASP A 147 -0.97 -14.59 4.80
N ALA A 148 -0.11 -13.81 4.15
CA ALA A 148 -0.30 -13.37 2.76
C ALA A 148 -0.32 -14.52 1.74
N TRP A 149 -0.03 -15.77 2.14
CA TRP A 149 -0.14 -16.95 1.28
C TRP A 149 -1.48 -17.68 1.41
N ASN A 150 -2.30 -17.28 2.38
CA ASN A 150 -3.62 -17.83 2.61
C ASN A 150 -4.69 -16.90 2.01
N PRO A 151 -5.45 -17.34 0.99
CA PRO A 151 -6.47 -16.50 0.34
C PRO A 151 -7.50 -15.93 1.31
N ARG A 152 -7.89 -16.68 2.34
CA ARG A 152 -8.83 -16.17 3.36
C ARG A 152 -8.24 -15.05 4.21
N ALA A 153 -6.93 -15.07 4.42
CA ALA A 153 -6.25 -13.98 5.13
C ALA A 153 -6.08 -12.75 4.23
N GLN A 154 -5.86 -12.95 2.92
CA GLN A 154 -5.83 -11.88 1.93
C GLN A 154 -7.19 -11.16 1.84
N ASP A 155 -8.28 -11.92 1.71
CA ASP A 155 -9.64 -11.37 1.67
C ASP A 155 -9.94 -10.57 2.94
N MET A 156 -9.62 -11.14 4.10
CA MET A 156 -9.89 -10.47 5.37
C MET A 156 -9.01 -9.23 5.59
N PHE A 157 -7.77 -9.23 5.08
CA PHE A 157 -6.92 -8.04 5.06
C PHE A 157 -7.53 -6.93 4.20
N TYR A 158 -8.05 -7.28 3.02
CA TYR A 158 -8.73 -6.35 2.12
C TYR A 158 -10.00 -5.76 2.77
N ASP A 159 -10.83 -6.60 3.40
CA ASP A 159 -12.02 -6.15 4.12
C ASP A 159 -11.66 -5.18 5.25
N PHE A 160 -10.59 -5.44 6.02
CA PHE A 160 -10.15 -4.54 7.09
C PHE A 160 -9.71 -3.17 6.58
N ALA A 161 -9.03 -3.12 5.43
CA ALA A 161 -8.65 -1.86 4.81
C ALA A 161 -9.92 -1.10 4.36
N ASN A 162 -10.85 -1.76 3.67
CA ASN A 162 -12.10 -1.14 3.21
C ASN A 162 -13.04 -0.71 4.36
N GLU A 163 -13.06 -1.45 5.48
CA GLU A 163 -13.87 -1.08 6.64
C GLU A 163 -13.30 0.17 7.34
N ALA A 164 -11.99 0.40 7.24
CA ALA A 164 -11.30 1.47 7.96
C ALA A 164 -11.09 2.75 7.14
N HIS A 165 -11.13 2.67 5.79
CA HIS A 165 -10.79 3.76 4.87
C HIS A 165 -11.97 4.14 3.96
#